data_AF-A0A960UYQ6-F1
#
_entry.id   AF-A0A960UYQ6-F1
#
_cell.length_a   1.000
_cell.length_b   1.000
_cell.length_c   1.000
_cell.angle_alpha   90.00
_cell.angle_beta   90.00
_cell.angle_gamma   90.00
#
_symmetry.space_group_name_H-M   'P 1'
#
loop_
_entity.id
_entity.type
_entity.pdbx_description
1 polymer ?
#
loop_
_entity_poly.entity_id
_entity_poly.type
_entity_poly.pdbx_seq_one_letter_code
_entity_poly.pdbx_strand_id
1 'polypeptide(L)'
;MKPYILILIALFIPWAGVSAQHVYKTAKFSITFPGQPSENTQDVETAVGRVEMHSVMHEAGSSAYMLAYTDYPESLVRSENASVLLQNAKDSMAGSLGTAVTYEQKITLKGQPGLYYKAQGSGYYLAFKIYMVNNRLYQIGLMRNDRLPTDAEIDGYINTFRLK
;
A
#
# COMPACT_ATOMS: atom_id res chain seq x y z
N MET A 1 11.95 -2.74 24.85
CA MET A 1 12.37 -3.66 23.77
C MET A 1 11.41 -3.45 22.61
N LYS A 2 11.85 -2.92 21.47
CA LYS A 2 10.98 -2.61 20.33
C LYS A 2 10.75 -3.90 19.52
N PRO A 3 9.51 -4.34 19.27
CA PRO A 3 9.29 -5.48 18.40
C PRO A 3 9.59 -5.06 16.96
N TYR A 4 10.63 -5.66 16.38
CA TYR A 4 10.89 -5.58 14.95
C TYR A 4 9.78 -6.36 14.24
N ILE A 5 8.89 -5.64 13.53
CA ILE A 5 7.94 -6.26 12.60
C ILE A 5 8.76 -6.71 11.38
N LEU A 6 9.15 -7.98 11.38
CA LEU A 6 9.73 -8.65 10.22
C LEU A 6 8.61 -8.93 9.21
N ILE A 7 8.55 -8.13 8.14
CA ILE A 7 7.81 -8.51 6.93
C ILE A 7 8.62 -9.62 6.26
N LEU A 8 8.22 -10.87 6.50
CA LEU A 8 8.78 -12.04 5.83
C LEU A 8 8.27 -12.06 4.38
N ILE A 9 9.12 -11.62 3.46
CA ILE A 9 8.94 -11.87 2.02
C ILE A 9 9.37 -13.31 1.76
N ALA A 10 8.41 -14.21 1.58
CA ALA A 10 8.68 -15.59 1.20
C ALA A 10 9.06 -15.65 -0.29
N LEU A 11 10.28 -16.09 -0.58
CA LEU A 11 10.79 -16.35 -1.93
C LEU A 11 9.98 -17.47 -2.60
N PHE A 12 9.34 -17.17 -3.72
CA PHE A 12 8.65 -18.15 -4.56
C PHE A 12 9.38 -18.33 -5.90
N ILE A 13 9.55 -19.59 -6.31
CA ILE A 13 10.28 -19.99 -7.52
C ILE A 13 9.40 -19.64 -8.75
N PRO A 14 9.89 -18.85 -9.72
CA PRO A 14 9.06 -18.38 -10.80
C PRO A 14 8.85 -19.47 -11.86
N TRP A 15 7.58 -19.76 -12.18
CA TRP A 15 7.23 -20.31 -13.48
C TRP A 15 7.40 -19.18 -14.50
N ALA A 16 8.29 -19.35 -15.47
CA ALA A 16 8.51 -18.40 -16.56
C ALA A 16 7.31 -18.41 -17.53
N GLY A 17 6.20 -17.81 -17.12
CA GLY A 17 5.10 -17.43 -18.00
C GLY A 17 5.29 -15.96 -18.37
N VAL A 18 5.19 -15.63 -19.66
CA VAL A 18 5.06 -14.24 -20.12
C VAL A 18 3.95 -13.59 -19.31
N SER A 19 4.31 -12.61 -18.48
CA SER A 19 3.39 -12.06 -17.49
C SER A 19 2.39 -11.12 -18.15
N ALA A 20 1.23 -11.67 -18.54
CA ALA A 20 0.09 -10.85 -18.90
C ALA A 20 -0.36 -10.06 -17.67
N GLN A 21 -0.82 -8.81 -17.88
CA GLN A 21 -1.42 -8.02 -16.82
C GLN A 21 -2.56 -8.82 -16.15
N HIS A 22 -2.63 -8.73 -14.83
CA HIS A 22 -3.66 -9.40 -14.02
C HIS A 22 -4.55 -8.36 -13.35
N VAL A 23 -5.87 -8.42 -13.58
CA VAL A 23 -6.82 -7.54 -12.89
C VAL A 23 -7.29 -8.22 -11.61
N TYR A 24 -6.80 -7.74 -10.46
CA TYR A 24 -7.31 -8.14 -9.16
C TYR A 24 -8.62 -7.40 -8.88
N LYS A 25 -9.71 -8.13 -8.62
CA LYS A 25 -11.07 -7.59 -8.59
C LYS A 25 -11.87 -8.16 -7.42
N THR A 26 -12.46 -7.27 -6.61
CA THR A 26 -13.40 -7.62 -5.53
C THR A 26 -14.76 -6.96 -5.77
N ALA A 27 -15.74 -7.15 -4.87
CA ALA A 27 -16.98 -6.39 -4.91
C ALA A 27 -16.77 -4.87 -4.68
N LYS A 28 -15.77 -4.49 -3.87
CA LYS A 28 -15.54 -3.09 -3.43
C LYS A 28 -14.55 -2.32 -4.30
N PHE A 29 -13.63 -3.00 -4.98
CA PHE A 29 -12.57 -2.33 -5.76
C PHE A 29 -11.98 -3.22 -6.85
N SER A 30 -11.08 -2.65 -7.64
CA SER A 30 -10.17 -3.37 -8.53
C SER A 30 -8.84 -2.64 -8.70
N ILE A 31 -7.80 -3.37 -9.07
CA ILE A 31 -6.47 -2.85 -9.45
C ILE A 31 -5.83 -3.77 -10.49
N THR A 32 -4.97 -3.24 -11.35
CA THR A 32 -4.26 -4.03 -12.37
C THR A 32 -2.80 -4.21 -11.94
N PHE A 33 -2.38 -5.46 -11.77
CA PHE A 33 -0.99 -5.85 -11.54
C PHE A 33 -0.31 -6.18 -12.87
N PRO A 34 1.02 -5.99 -12.99
CA PRO A 34 1.77 -6.37 -14.18
C PRO A 34 1.96 -7.90 -14.32
N GLY A 35 1.46 -8.66 -13.35
CA GLY A 35 1.47 -10.11 -13.35
C GLY A 35 0.58 -10.67 -12.26
N GLN A 36 0.54 -12.00 -12.15
CA GLN A 36 -0.22 -12.68 -11.12
C GLN A 36 0.30 -12.30 -9.73
N PRO A 37 -0.52 -11.66 -8.86
CA PRO A 37 -0.11 -11.36 -7.51
C PRO A 37 -0.32 -12.56 -6.57
N SER A 38 0.37 -12.54 -5.43
CA SER A 38 0.10 -13.36 -4.26
C SER A 38 -0.73 -12.61 -3.23
N GLU A 39 -1.56 -13.32 -2.48
CA GLU A 39 -2.37 -12.76 -1.39
C GLU A 39 -1.87 -13.23 -0.04
N ASN A 40 -1.91 -12.35 0.96
CA ASN A 40 -1.59 -12.66 2.34
C ASN A 40 -2.56 -11.94 3.28
N THR A 41 -2.84 -12.53 4.43
CA THR A 41 -3.61 -11.90 5.50
C THR A 41 -2.86 -12.10 6.81
N GLN A 42 -2.67 -11.02 7.56
CA GLN A 42 -1.95 -11.05 8.83
C GLN A 42 -2.53 -10.06 9.81
N ASP A 43 -2.49 -10.41 11.09
CA ASP A 43 -2.80 -9.48 12.16
C ASP A 43 -1.64 -8.51 12.40
N VAL A 44 -1.94 -7.22 12.40
CA VAL A 44 -0.97 -6.15 12.62
C VAL A 44 -1.38 -5.34 13.86
N GLU A 45 -0.43 -5.11 14.75
CA GLU A 45 -0.62 -4.12 15.80
C GLU A 45 -0.53 -2.72 15.22
N THR A 46 -1.59 -1.95 15.40
CA THR A 46 -1.65 -0.55 14.99
C THR A 46 -1.89 0.33 16.22
N ALA A 47 -1.79 1.64 16.05
CA ALA A 47 -2.12 2.61 17.10
C ALA A 47 -3.54 2.46 17.67
N VAL A 48 -4.40 1.71 16.96
CA VAL A 48 -5.83 1.60 17.22
C VAL A 48 -6.25 0.18 17.60
N GLY A 49 -5.27 -0.68 17.88
CA GLY A 49 -5.45 -2.07 18.26
C GLY A 49 -4.93 -3.06 17.21
N ARG A 50 -5.12 -4.34 17.50
CA ARG A 50 -4.82 -5.43 16.56
C ARG A 50 -5.89 -5.46 15.47
N VAL A 51 -5.47 -5.33 14.23
CA VAL A 51 -6.34 -5.28 13.06
C VAL A 51 -5.84 -6.27 12.01
N GLU A 52 -6.77 -6.91 11.31
CA GLU A 52 -6.44 -7.80 10.21
C GLU A 52 -6.09 -6.98 8.96
N MET A 53 -4.88 -7.18 8.45
CA MET A 53 -4.40 -6.55 7.22
C MET A 53 -4.39 -7.58 6.10
N HIS A 54 -5.10 -7.28 5.03
CA HIS A 54 -5.03 -8.04 3.78
C HIS A 54 -4.04 -7.37 2.84
N SER A 55 -3.19 -8.15 2.19
CA SER A 55 -2.19 -7.67 1.25
C SER A 55 -2.20 -8.51 -0.03
N VAL A 56 -2.02 -7.83 -1.15
CA VAL A 56 -1.91 -8.39 -2.49
C VAL A 56 -0.64 -7.82 -3.09
N MET A 57 0.31 -8.70 -3.44
CA MET A 57 1.67 -8.30 -3.80
C MET A 57 2.15 -9.00 -5.06
N HIS A 58 2.97 -8.31 -5.84
CA HIS A 58 3.68 -8.89 -6.97
C HIS A 58 5.07 -8.28 -7.07
N GLU A 59 6.08 -9.09 -7.33
CA GLU A 59 7.46 -8.64 -7.52
C GLU A 59 7.89 -8.93 -8.96
N ALA A 60 8.54 -7.95 -9.59
CA ALA A 60 9.07 -8.07 -10.94
C ALA A 60 10.39 -7.31 -11.08
N GLY A 61 11.51 -8.04 -11.15
CA GLY A 61 12.85 -7.47 -11.28
C GLY A 61 13.18 -6.53 -10.12
N SER A 62 13.43 -5.25 -10.43
CA SER A 62 13.73 -4.20 -9.44
C SER A 62 12.49 -3.56 -8.80
N SER A 63 11.28 -4.06 -9.07
CA SER A 63 10.01 -3.45 -8.66
C SER A 63 9.16 -4.37 -7.79
N ALA A 64 8.50 -3.80 -6.78
CA ALA A 64 7.47 -4.49 -6.01
C ALA A 64 6.17 -3.67 -6.00
N TYR A 65 5.07 -4.33 -6.26
CA TYR A 65 3.72 -3.78 -6.40
C TYR A 65 2.88 -4.27 -5.25
N MET A 66 2.26 -3.36 -4.50
CA MET A 66 1.50 -3.69 -3.30
C MET A 66 0.13 -3.01 -3.31
N LEU A 67 -0.89 -3.77 -2.96
CA LEU A 67 -2.17 -3.28 -2.46
C LEU A 67 -2.36 -3.88 -1.07
N ALA A 68 -2.64 -3.07 -0.07
CA ALA A 68 -3.12 -3.54 1.22
C ALA A 68 -4.40 -2.82 1.62
N TYR A 69 -5.22 -3.47 2.44
CA TYR A 69 -6.33 -2.81 3.11
C TYR A 69 -6.58 -3.38 4.50
N THR A 70 -7.09 -2.52 5.36
CA THR A 70 -7.42 -2.83 6.76
C THR A 70 -8.73 -2.15 7.11
N ASP A 71 -9.64 -2.92 7.72
CA ASP A 71 -10.87 -2.37 8.29
C ASP A 71 -10.60 -1.90 9.71
N TYR A 72 -10.73 -0.60 9.94
CA TYR A 72 -10.67 -0.04 11.28
C TYR A 72 -12.01 -0.17 12.01
N PRO A 73 -12.00 -0.28 13.34
CA PRO A 73 -13.21 -0.21 14.15
C PRO A 73 -14.00 1.07 13.87
N GLU A 74 -15.32 0.98 13.73
CA GLU A 74 -16.16 2.16 13.45
C GLU A 74 -16.04 3.24 14.54
N SER A 75 -15.86 2.83 15.80
CA SER A 75 -15.71 3.74 16.93
C SER A 75 -14.54 4.69 16.75
N LEU A 76 -13.40 4.16 16.27
CA LEU A 76 -12.21 4.94 15.97
C LEU A 76 -12.46 5.95 14.86
N VAL A 77 -13.06 5.51 13.76
CA VAL A 77 -13.28 6.37 12.58
C VAL A 77 -14.28 7.48 12.88
N ARG A 78 -15.17 7.28 13.85
CA ARG A 78 -16.07 8.32 14.38
C ARG A 78 -15.35 9.29 15.32
N SER A 79 -14.37 8.84 16.09
CA SER A 79 -13.66 9.68 17.06
C SER A 79 -12.49 10.45 16.45
N GLU A 80 -11.89 9.93 15.38
CA GLU A 80 -10.69 10.48 14.77
C GLU A 80 -10.96 11.12 13.41
N ASN A 81 -10.23 12.19 13.10
CA ASN A 81 -10.29 12.80 11.78
C ASN A 81 -9.59 11.90 10.76
N ALA A 82 -10.22 11.64 9.61
CA ALA A 82 -9.62 10.84 8.54
C ALA A 82 -8.22 11.32 8.13
N SER A 83 -7.95 12.63 8.18
CA SER A 83 -6.61 13.19 7.91
C SER A 83 -5.57 12.72 8.95
N VAL A 84 -5.95 12.63 10.22
CA VAL A 84 -5.07 12.14 11.30
C VAL A 84 -4.78 10.66 11.09
N LEU A 85 -5.81 9.86 10.79
CA LEU A 85 -5.63 8.43 10.50
C LEU A 85 -4.71 8.20 9.30
N LEU A 86 -4.84 8.99 8.24
CA LEU A 86 -3.97 8.92 7.06
C LEU A 86 -2.52 9.30 7.38
N GLN A 87 -2.31 10.34 8.19
CA GLN A 87 -0.96 10.74 8.63
C GLN A 87 -0.32 9.63 9.48
N ASN A 88 -1.05 9.09 10.45
CA ASN A 88 -0.59 7.99 11.29
C ASN A 88 -0.24 6.74 10.46
N ALA A 89 -1.05 6.41 9.45
CA ALA A 89 -0.78 5.29 8.56
C ALA A 89 0.51 5.51 7.74
N LYS A 90 0.69 6.71 7.18
CA LYS A 90 1.91 7.09 6.44
C LYS A 90 3.14 7.00 7.35
N ASP A 91 3.08 7.59 8.54
CA ASP A 91 4.19 7.62 9.49
C ASP A 91 4.53 6.23 10.01
N SER A 92 3.52 5.40 10.28
CA SER A 92 3.72 3.99 10.65
C SER A 92 4.42 3.24 9.53
N MET A 93 3.97 3.38 8.27
CA MET A 93 4.60 2.71 7.14
C MET A 93 6.04 3.19 6.94
N ALA A 94 6.27 4.49 7.00
CA ALA A 94 7.59 5.08 6.84
C ALA A 94 8.55 4.62 7.96
N GLY A 95 8.07 4.56 9.20
CA GLY A 95 8.84 4.07 10.34
C GLY A 95 9.14 2.57 10.27
N SER A 96 8.16 1.75 9.87
CA SER A 96 8.33 0.30 9.71
C SER A 96 9.32 -0.05 8.60
N LEU A 97 9.31 0.69 7.49
CA LEU A 97 10.27 0.48 6.40
C LEU A 97 11.63 1.14 6.70
N GLY A 98 11.68 2.18 7.52
CA GLY A 98 12.90 2.97 7.73
C GLY A 98 13.16 3.93 6.57
N THR A 99 12.10 4.57 6.08
CA THR A 99 12.14 5.48 4.93
C THR A 99 11.89 6.92 5.35
N ALA A 100 12.55 7.87 4.70
CA ALA A 100 12.26 9.28 4.81
C ALA A 100 11.25 9.70 3.73
N VAL A 101 10.17 10.37 4.13
CA VAL A 101 9.20 10.97 3.20
C VAL A 101 9.85 12.19 2.54
N THR A 102 9.88 12.21 1.21
CA THR A 102 10.52 13.27 0.40
C THR A 102 9.49 14.16 -0.31
N TYR A 103 8.26 13.69 -0.44
CA TYR A 103 7.16 14.41 -1.06
C TYR A 103 5.84 13.95 -0.45
N GLU A 104 4.91 14.88 -0.26
CA GLU A 104 3.56 14.59 0.21
C GLU A 104 2.54 15.55 -0.42
N GLN A 105 1.36 15.02 -0.75
CA GLN A 105 0.23 15.79 -1.25
C GLN A 105 -1.09 15.19 -0.73
N LYS A 106 -1.98 16.07 -0.26
CA LYS A 106 -3.39 15.70 -0.02
C LYS A 106 -4.10 15.46 -1.35
N ILE A 107 -4.83 14.36 -1.44
CA ILE A 107 -5.59 13.96 -2.63
C ILE A 107 -6.98 13.46 -2.23
N THR A 108 -7.85 13.27 -3.22
CA THR A 108 -9.16 12.64 -3.02
C THR A 108 -9.40 11.55 -4.05
N LEU A 109 -10.27 10.59 -3.71
CA LEU A 109 -10.76 9.57 -4.63
C LEU A 109 -12.27 9.40 -4.44
N LYS A 110 -13.06 9.77 -5.45
CA LYS A 110 -14.54 9.82 -5.35
C LYS A 110 -15.03 10.56 -4.09
N GLY A 111 -14.39 11.69 -3.76
CA GLY A 111 -14.71 12.50 -2.58
C GLY A 111 -14.14 11.97 -1.26
N GLN A 112 -13.54 10.78 -1.23
CA GLN A 112 -12.90 10.22 -0.05
C GLN A 112 -11.50 10.80 0.16
N PRO A 113 -11.10 11.12 1.41
CA PRO A 113 -9.79 11.70 1.70
C PRO A 113 -8.65 10.70 1.47
N GLY A 114 -7.51 11.20 0.99
CA GLY A 114 -6.30 10.42 0.81
C GLY A 114 -5.03 11.25 0.86
N LEU A 115 -3.90 10.53 0.87
CA LEU A 115 -2.55 11.11 0.77
C LEU A 115 -1.79 10.40 -0.35
N TYR A 116 -1.08 11.19 -1.14
CA TYR A 116 -0.05 10.72 -2.07
C TYR A 116 1.30 11.13 -1.50
N TYR A 117 2.24 10.19 -1.42
CA TYR A 117 3.58 10.51 -0.94
C TYR A 117 4.64 9.67 -1.66
N LYS A 118 5.86 10.24 -1.72
CA LYS A 118 7.07 9.51 -2.10
C LYS A 118 8.00 9.43 -0.89
N ALA A 119 8.71 8.32 -0.78
CA ALA A 119 9.67 8.10 0.30
C ALA A 119 10.90 7.36 -0.22
N GLN A 120 12.00 7.47 0.51
CA GLN A 120 13.26 6.79 0.20
C GLN A 120 13.86 6.14 1.45
N GLY A 121 14.31 4.91 1.32
CA GLY A 121 15.10 4.20 2.32
C GLY A 121 16.54 4.00 1.85
N SER A 122 17.27 3.14 2.55
CA SER A 122 18.63 2.77 2.14
C SER A 122 18.59 1.83 0.92
N GLY A 123 18.72 2.39 -0.28
CA GLY A 123 18.77 1.63 -1.54
C GLY A 123 17.42 1.24 -2.11
N TYR A 124 16.32 1.86 -1.67
CA TYR A 124 15.01 1.67 -2.29
C TYR A 124 14.13 2.91 -2.15
N TYR A 125 13.16 3.02 -3.05
CA TYR A 125 12.36 4.20 -3.30
C TYR A 125 10.90 3.82 -3.50
N LEU A 126 10.00 4.69 -3.04
CA LEU A 126 8.59 4.38 -2.86
C LEU A 126 7.72 5.48 -3.43
N ALA A 127 6.59 5.08 -3.98
CA ALA A 127 5.42 5.93 -4.21
C ALA A 127 4.19 5.23 -3.63
N PHE A 128 3.39 5.96 -2.87
CA PHE A 128 2.17 5.44 -2.24
C PHE A 128 1.00 6.38 -2.46
N LYS A 129 -0.17 5.81 -2.76
CA LYS A 129 -1.46 6.48 -2.53
C LYS A 129 -2.23 5.71 -1.47
N ILE A 130 -2.65 6.42 -0.44
CA ILE A 130 -3.46 5.88 0.66
C ILE A 130 -4.79 6.61 0.73
N TYR A 131 -5.87 5.89 1.05
CA TYR A 131 -7.23 6.44 1.09
C TYR A 131 -8.00 5.89 2.28
N MET A 132 -8.74 6.77 2.96
CA MET A 132 -9.70 6.36 3.99
C MET A 132 -11.09 6.37 3.36
N VAL A 133 -11.70 5.20 3.20
CA VAL A 133 -13.00 5.02 2.57
C VAL A 133 -13.94 4.38 3.59
N ASN A 134 -14.89 5.16 4.10
CA ASN A 134 -15.65 4.78 5.30
C ASN A 134 -14.68 4.41 6.42
N ASN A 135 -14.71 3.17 6.91
CA ASN A 135 -13.82 2.66 7.94
C ASN A 135 -12.63 1.85 7.41
N ARG A 136 -12.42 1.79 6.09
CA ARG A 136 -11.34 1.01 5.47
C ARG A 136 -10.21 1.90 5.01
N LEU A 137 -9.00 1.62 5.49
CA LEU A 137 -7.77 2.18 4.96
C LEU A 137 -7.32 1.33 3.75
N TYR A 138 -7.11 1.97 2.61
CA TYR A 138 -6.46 1.38 1.44
C TYR A 138 -5.05 1.94 1.29
N GLN A 139 -4.10 1.08 0.96
CA GLN A 139 -2.70 1.43 0.73
C GLN A 139 -2.21 0.82 -0.57
N ILE A 140 -1.88 1.66 -1.56
CA ILE A 140 -1.41 1.22 -2.87
C ILE A 140 0.00 1.74 -3.07
N GLY A 141 0.97 0.84 -3.21
CA GLY A 141 2.39 1.17 -3.22
C GLY A 141 3.16 0.58 -4.39
N LEU A 142 4.08 1.35 -4.93
CA LEU A 142 5.10 0.90 -5.87
C LEU A 142 6.48 1.17 -5.27
N MET A 143 7.26 0.11 -5.08
CA MET A 143 8.65 0.16 -4.65
C MET A 143 9.58 -0.11 -5.84
N ARG A 144 10.73 0.55 -5.81
CA ARG A 144 11.87 0.32 -6.70
C ARG A 144 13.16 0.28 -5.90
N ASN A 145 14.14 -0.55 -6.26
CA ASN A 145 15.44 -0.61 -5.58
C ASN A 145 16.59 0.14 -6.31
N ASP A 146 16.26 0.91 -7.34
CA ASP A 146 17.24 1.60 -8.19
C ASP A 146 17.01 3.12 -8.29
N ARG A 147 15.75 3.55 -8.31
CA ARG A 147 15.34 4.97 -8.43
C ARG A 147 13.91 5.18 -7.94
N LEU A 148 13.50 6.44 -7.77
CA LEU A 148 12.09 6.77 -7.55
C LEU A 148 11.19 6.24 -8.68
N PRO A 149 9.96 5.78 -8.35
CA PRO A 149 8.94 5.51 -9.35
C PRO A 149 8.65 6.76 -10.20
N THR A 150 8.65 6.56 -11.51
CA THR A 150 8.28 7.55 -12.52
C THR A 150 6.76 7.68 -12.60
N ASP A 151 6.27 8.79 -13.14
CA ASP A 151 4.83 9.01 -13.26
C ASP A 151 4.17 7.98 -14.18
N ALA A 152 4.84 7.54 -15.24
CA ALA A 152 4.35 6.47 -16.11
C ALA A 152 4.16 5.12 -15.39
N GLU A 153 5.06 4.76 -14.47
CA GLU A 153 4.91 3.53 -13.67
C GLU A 153 3.82 3.67 -12.61
N ILE A 154 3.68 4.86 -12.02
CA ILE A 154 2.60 5.19 -11.10
C ILE A 154 1.26 5.12 -11.83
N ASP A 155 1.18 5.62 -13.06
CA ASP A 155 0.01 5.54 -13.93
C ASP A 155 -0.33 4.08 -14.30
N GLY A 156 0.69 3.30 -14.64
CA GLY A 156 0.57 1.90 -15.02
C GLY A 156 0.16 0.95 -13.90
N TYR A 157 0.27 1.37 -12.63
CA TYR A 157 -0.10 0.55 -11.48
C TYR A 157 -1.00 1.28 -10.47
N ILE A 158 -0.45 2.24 -9.72
CA ILE A 158 -1.15 2.90 -8.60
C ILE A 158 -2.45 3.54 -9.09
N ASN A 159 -2.41 4.25 -10.22
CA ASN A 159 -3.57 4.94 -10.77
C ASN A 159 -4.50 4.01 -11.55
N THR A 160 -4.28 2.70 -11.53
CA THR A 160 -5.26 1.71 -12.01
C THR A 160 -6.27 1.32 -10.93
N PHE A 161 -6.02 1.68 -9.66
CA PHE A 161 -6.94 1.41 -8.56
C PHE A 161 -8.28 2.11 -8.76
N ARG A 162 -9.38 1.37 -8.61
CA ARG A 162 -10.75 1.88 -8.74
C ARG A 162 -11.59 1.40 -7.56
N LEU A 163 -12.24 2.33 -6.87
CA LEU A 163 -13.37 2.01 -5.99
C LEU A 163 -14.61 1.73 -6.85
N LYS A 164 -15.40 0.74 -6.47
CA LYS A 164 -16.67 0.43 -7.13
C LYS A 164 -17.80 1.16 -6.44
#